data_AF-A0A6U3ZXU4-F1
#
_entry.id   AF-A0A6U3ZXU4-F1
#
_cell.length_a   1.000
_cell.length_b   1.000
_cell.length_c   1.000
_cell.angle_alpha   90.00
_cell.angle_beta   90.00
_cell.angle_gamma   90.00
#
_symmetry.space_group_name_H-M   'P 1'
#
loop_
_entity.id
_entity.type
_entity.pdbx_description
1 polymer ?
#
loop_
_entity_poly.entity_id
_entity_poly.type
_entity_poly.pdbx_seq_one_letter_code
_entity_poly.pdbx_strand_id
1 'polypeptide(L)'
;MAEKAINANAPMESPSFKRRRSSIMKMPEAKRYKCLVDAIHKALSESRKSFDTRLAVALCYGENASIFAGGGDGGEDDATEILANLIDDVLERTNERVRNDIQNFLKNERVNEKLLKIEDIIDTYDKEEQQHAEAEESDRQSARDAAGQSKLPIGVTPDDILIYNSYQIKLKQKKQLLAQIASVEAEKEVIERQIEKGRNAILKATEEVTEKSNNIGRTADICSFSRAS
;
A
#
# COMPACT_ATOMS: atom_id res chain seq x y z
N MET A 1 52.39 -42.52 6.74
CA MET A 1 51.77 -43.12 5.55
C MET A 1 50.81 -44.19 6.04
N ALA A 2 49.50 -43.91 6.00
CA ALA A 2 48.46 -44.86 6.34
C ALA A 2 47.25 -44.56 5.44
N GLU A 3 47.08 -45.40 4.43
CA GLU A 3 45.96 -45.37 3.50
C GLU A 3 44.70 -45.89 4.21
N LYS A 4 43.63 -45.10 4.21
CA LYS A 4 42.28 -45.57 4.57
C LYS A 4 41.44 -45.63 3.31
N ALA A 5 41.16 -46.85 2.89
CA ALA A 5 40.21 -47.18 1.83
C ALA A 5 38.80 -46.74 2.22
N ILE A 6 38.16 -45.95 1.35
CA ILE A 6 36.76 -45.55 1.45
C ILE A 6 35.94 -46.56 0.65
N ASN A 7 35.11 -47.31 1.36
CA ASN A 7 34.20 -48.31 0.84
C ASN A 7 32.99 -47.62 0.20
N ALA A 8 32.86 -47.72 -1.12
CA ALA A 8 31.74 -47.22 -1.91
C ALA A 8 30.76 -48.35 -2.19
N ASN A 9 29.67 -48.43 -1.43
CA ASN A 9 28.43 -49.09 -1.87
C ASN A 9 27.29 -48.75 -0.91
N ALA A 10 26.52 -47.72 -1.25
CA ALA A 10 25.20 -47.49 -0.68
C ALA A 10 24.17 -47.62 -1.82
N PRO A 11 23.14 -48.46 -1.69
CA PRO A 11 22.13 -48.64 -2.72
C PRO A 11 21.24 -47.40 -2.83
N MET A 12 21.05 -46.91 -4.06
CA MET A 12 20.09 -45.85 -4.38
C MET A 12 18.66 -46.38 -4.18
N GLU A 13 18.03 -45.99 -3.09
CA GLU A 13 16.58 -46.11 -2.92
C GLU A 13 15.87 -45.05 -3.76
N SER A 14 15.06 -45.52 -4.70
CA SER A 14 14.22 -44.70 -5.57
C SER A 14 13.23 -43.86 -4.73
N PRO A 15 13.17 -42.53 -4.92
CA PRO A 15 12.24 -41.70 -4.18
C PRO A 15 10.79 -42.02 -4.58
N SER A 16 10.07 -42.68 -3.67
CA SER A 16 8.63 -42.93 -3.80
C SER A 16 7.87 -41.60 -3.94
N PHE A 17 7.23 -41.40 -5.09
CA PHE A 17 6.37 -40.26 -5.38
C PHE A 17 5.09 -40.35 -4.54
N LYS A 18 5.15 -39.88 -3.29
CA LYS A 18 3.96 -39.68 -2.46
C LYS A 18 3.12 -38.56 -3.09
N ARG A 19 2.00 -38.94 -3.70
CA ARG A 19 0.94 -38.03 -4.16
C ARG A 19 0.54 -37.12 -2.99
N ARG A 20 1.00 -35.86 -3.01
CA ARG A 20 0.55 -34.82 -2.09
C ARG A 20 -0.96 -34.65 -2.30
N ARG A 21 -1.75 -35.14 -1.35
CA ARG A 21 -3.16 -34.74 -1.21
C ARG A 21 -3.17 -33.22 -1.10
N SER A 22 -3.76 -32.55 -2.08
CA SER A 22 -4.00 -31.11 -2.05
C SER A 22 -4.91 -30.83 -0.87
N SER A 23 -4.29 -30.45 0.25
CA SER A 23 -4.98 -29.87 1.39
C SER A 23 -5.67 -28.61 0.88
N ILE A 24 -7.00 -28.69 0.71
CA ILE A 24 -7.86 -27.53 0.48
C ILE A 24 -7.69 -26.65 1.71
N MET A 25 -6.77 -25.68 1.63
CA MET A 25 -6.56 -24.72 2.70
C MET A 25 -7.80 -23.84 2.74
N LYS A 26 -8.64 -24.02 3.76
CA LYS A 26 -9.71 -23.09 4.09
C LYS A 26 -9.04 -21.74 4.33
N MET A 27 -9.35 -20.75 3.49
CA MET A 27 -8.86 -19.40 3.73
C MET A 27 -9.42 -18.90 5.07
N PRO A 28 -8.62 -18.19 5.88
CA PRO A 28 -9.11 -17.56 7.08
C PRO A 28 -10.22 -16.56 6.72
N GLU A 29 -11.20 -16.44 7.60
CA GLU A 29 -12.33 -15.51 7.44
C GLU A 29 -12.05 -14.25 8.26
N ALA A 30 -12.17 -13.07 7.63
CA ALA A 30 -12.01 -11.80 8.31
C ALA A 30 -13.11 -11.61 9.38
N LYS A 31 -12.75 -11.08 10.55
CA LYS A 31 -13.72 -10.78 11.61
C LYS A 31 -14.81 -9.82 11.11
N ARG A 32 -14.40 -8.80 10.37
CA ARG A 32 -15.29 -7.81 9.72
C ARG A 32 -16.18 -8.43 8.65
N TYR A 33 -15.69 -9.43 7.93
CA TYR A 33 -16.49 -10.13 6.93
C TYR A 33 -17.65 -10.89 7.60
N LYS A 34 -17.35 -11.60 8.70
CA LYS A 34 -18.39 -12.24 9.51
C LYS A 34 -19.41 -11.21 10.04
N CYS A 35 -18.94 -10.10 10.60
CA CYS A 35 -19.84 -9.03 11.07
C CYS A 35 -20.73 -8.45 9.95
N LEU A 36 -20.20 -8.31 8.74
CA LEU A 36 -20.97 -7.86 7.58
C LEU A 36 -22.07 -8.85 7.21
N VAL A 37 -21.75 -10.15 7.15
CA VAL A 37 -22.74 -11.20 6.87
C VAL A 37 -23.82 -11.24 7.95
N ASP A 38 -23.43 -11.16 9.22
CA ASP A 38 -24.36 -11.13 10.36
C ASP A 38 -25.27 -9.89 10.29
N ALA A 39 -24.73 -8.72 9.92
CA ALA A 39 -25.50 -7.49 9.76
C ALA A 39 -26.53 -7.61 8.61
N ILE A 40 -26.14 -8.20 7.48
CA ILE A 40 -27.04 -8.47 6.35
C ILE A 40 -28.15 -9.43 6.78
N HIS A 41 -27.81 -10.51 7.47
CA HIS A 41 -28.78 -11.49 7.96
C HIS A 41 -29.78 -10.86 8.92
N LYS A 42 -29.28 -9.99 9.82
CA LYS A 42 -30.12 -9.23 10.74
C LYS A 42 -31.05 -8.27 10.00
N ALA A 43 -30.54 -7.47 9.07
CA ALA A 43 -31.33 -6.52 8.29
C ALA A 43 -32.43 -7.21 7.46
N LEU A 44 -32.11 -8.34 6.84
CA LEU A 44 -33.07 -9.17 6.11
C LEU A 44 -34.14 -9.79 7.00
N SER A 45 -33.78 -10.21 8.21
CA SER A 45 -34.73 -10.73 9.20
C SER A 45 -35.65 -9.63 9.75
N GLU A 46 -35.10 -8.44 10.04
CA GLU A 46 -35.86 -7.29 10.52
C GLU A 46 -36.81 -6.75 9.44
N SER A 47 -36.35 -6.65 8.19
CA SER A 47 -37.19 -6.30 7.05
C SER A 47 -38.39 -7.24 6.92
N ARG A 48 -38.17 -8.55 7.05
CA ARG A 48 -39.25 -9.54 7.02
C ARG A 48 -40.25 -9.35 8.16
N LYS A 49 -39.77 -9.15 9.39
CA LYS A 49 -40.62 -8.94 10.57
C LYS A 49 -41.42 -7.65 10.51
N SER A 50 -40.93 -6.65 9.77
CA SER A 50 -41.62 -5.38 9.60
C SER A 50 -42.81 -5.45 8.64
N PHE A 51 -42.92 -6.52 7.85
CA PHE A 51 -44.00 -6.70 6.88
C PHE A 51 -45.12 -7.54 7.48
N ASP A 52 -46.25 -6.91 7.81
CA ASP A 52 -47.47 -7.59 8.23
C ASP A 52 -48.27 -8.02 6.99
N THR A 53 -48.19 -9.31 6.67
CA THR A 53 -48.88 -9.92 5.52
C THR A 53 -50.40 -9.88 5.67
N ARG A 54 -50.93 -10.05 6.88
CA ARG A 54 -52.38 -10.03 7.12
C ARG A 54 -52.94 -8.63 6.90
N LEU A 55 -52.27 -7.62 7.47
CA LEU A 55 -52.65 -6.23 7.26
C LEU A 55 -52.52 -5.84 5.78
N ALA A 56 -51.45 -6.27 5.10
CA ALA A 56 -51.25 -5.99 3.68
C ALA A 56 -52.35 -6.61 2.80
N VAL A 57 -52.77 -7.86 3.08
CA VAL A 57 -53.88 -8.50 2.36
C VAL A 57 -55.19 -7.76 2.60
N ALA A 58 -55.49 -7.42 3.87
CA ALA A 58 -56.70 -6.68 4.22
C ALA A 58 -56.76 -5.30 3.54
N LEU A 59 -55.64 -4.57 3.47
CA LEU A 59 -55.56 -3.26 2.82
C LEU A 59 -55.66 -3.34 1.29
N CYS A 60 -55.05 -4.34 0.66
CA CYS A 60 -54.98 -4.44 -0.79
C CYS A 60 -56.22 -5.10 -1.41
N TYR A 61 -56.78 -6.10 -0.74
CA TYR A 61 -57.89 -6.90 -1.28
C TYR A 61 -59.22 -6.62 -0.58
N GLY A 62 -59.22 -6.16 0.68
CA GLY A 62 -60.45 -5.85 1.42
C GLY A 62 -61.43 -7.03 1.41
N GLU A 63 -62.72 -6.72 1.18
CA GLU A 63 -63.80 -7.71 1.06
C GLU A 63 -63.60 -8.67 -0.14
N ASN A 64 -62.81 -8.30 -1.15
CA ASN A 64 -62.53 -9.18 -2.30
C ASN A 64 -61.61 -10.36 -1.96
N ALA A 65 -60.99 -10.36 -0.77
CA ALA A 65 -60.25 -11.52 -0.28
C ALA A 65 -61.17 -12.75 -0.13
N SER A 66 -62.47 -12.55 0.10
CA SER A 66 -63.48 -13.62 0.20
C SER A 66 -63.60 -14.50 -1.05
N ILE A 67 -63.21 -13.99 -2.24
CA ILE A 67 -63.21 -14.76 -3.50
C ILE A 67 -62.25 -15.95 -3.43
N PHE A 68 -61.27 -15.91 -2.54
CA PHE A 68 -60.28 -16.96 -2.34
C PHE A 68 -60.70 -18.00 -1.28
N ALA A 69 -61.77 -17.75 -0.50
CA ALA A 69 -62.45 -18.79 0.26
C ALA A 69 -63.30 -19.61 -0.71
N GLY A 70 -62.78 -20.77 -1.14
CA GLY A 70 -63.44 -21.61 -2.13
C GLY A 70 -64.77 -22.17 -1.65
N GLY A 71 -65.89 -21.46 -1.92
CA GLY A 71 -67.27 -21.97 -1.95
C GLY A 71 -67.84 -22.65 -0.70
N GLY A 72 -67.09 -22.74 0.39
CA GLY A 72 -67.50 -23.30 1.66
C GLY A 72 -67.88 -22.21 2.65
N ASP A 73 -68.74 -22.56 3.61
CA ASP A 73 -69.29 -21.76 4.71
C ASP A 73 -68.22 -21.26 5.72
N GLY A 74 -66.97 -21.06 5.27
CA GLY A 74 -65.85 -20.50 6.03
C GLY A 74 -65.83 -18.98 5.87
N GLY A 75 -65.85 -18.26 6.99
CA GLY A 75 -65.90 -16.79 7.01
C GLY A 75 -64.70 -16.10 6.34
N GLU A 76 -64.83 -14.80 6.11
CA GLU A 76 -63.82 -13.92 5.47
C GLU A 76 -62.41 -14.01 6.07
N ASP A 77 -62.32 -14.40 7.35
CA ASP A 77 -61.05 -14.59 8.06
C ASP A 77 -60.20 -15.74 7.48
N ASP A 78 -60.83 -16.82 6.97
CA ASP A 78 -60.13 -18.00 6.45
C ASP A 78 -59.45 -17.71 5.09
N ALA A 79 -60.12 -16.93 4.22
CA ALA A 79 -59.56 -16.52 2.93
C ALA A 79 -58.34 -15.60 3.09
N THR A 80 -58.44 -14.65 4.03
CA THR A 80 -57.39 -13.70 4.34
C THR A 80 -56.16 -14.41 4.92
N GLU A 81 -56.37 -15.44 5.74
CA GLU A 81 -55.29 -16.25 6.32
C GLU A 81 -54.57 -17.10 5.26
N ILE A 82 -55.29 -17.71 4.31
CA ILE A 82 -54.68 -18.47 3.21
C ILE A 82 -53.80 -17.58 2.33
N LEU A 83 -54.29 -16.40 1.95
CA LEU A 83 -53.52 -15.42 1.16
C LEU A 83 -52.31 -14.89 1.93
N ALA A 84 -52.47 -14.58 3.22
CA ALA A 84 -51.38 -14.13 4.06
C ALA A 84 -50.27 -15.19 4.15
N ASN A 85 -50.64 -16.46 4.38
CA ASN A 85 -49.70 -17.58 4.42
C ASN A 85 -48.96 -17.77 3.08
N LEU A 86 -49.67 -17.64 1.94
CA LEU A 86 -49.04 -17.73 0.62
C LEU A 86 -48.03 -16.59 0.39
N ILE A 87 -48.40 -15.36 0.76
CA ILE A 87 -47.50 -14.21 0.66
C ILE A 87 -46.31 -14.40 1.61
N ASP A 88 -46.55 -14.96 2.80
CA ASP A 88 -45.50 -15.26 3.77
C ASP A 88 -44.47 -16.25 3.22
N ASP A 89 -44.91 -17.33 2.58
CA ASP A 89 -44.04 -18.30 1.90
C ASP A 89 -43.22 -17.66 0.77
N VAL A 90 -43.86 -16.79 -0.04
CA VAL A 90 -43.18 -16.08 -1.13
C VAL A 90 -42.13 -15.11 -0.60
N LEU A 91 -42.44 -14.41 0.49
CA LEU A 91 -41.52 -13.48 1.14
C LEU A 91 -40.34 -14.23 1.78
N GLU A 92 -40.57 -15.39 2.38
CA GLU A 92 -39.49 -16.23 2.92
C GLU A 92 -38.55 -16.72 1.80
N ARG A 93 -39.11 -17.25 0.70
CA ARG A 93 -38.31 -17.70 -0.46
C ARG A 93 -37.54 -16.54 -1.10
N THR A 94 -38.17 -15.38 -1.22
CA THR A 94 -37.52 -14.17 -1.74
C THR A 94 -36.37 -13.76 -0.85
N ASN A 95 -36.57 -13.77 0.47
CA ASN A 95 -35.55 -13.41 1.45
C ASN A 95 -34.35 -14.37 1.39
N GLU A 96 -34.60 -15.68 1.31
CA GLU A 96 -33.55 -16.68 1.17
C GLU A 96 -32.80 -16.55 -0.17
N ARG A 97 -33.51 -16.25 -1.27
CA ARG A 97 -32.87 -15.96 -2.56
C ARG A 97 -31.96 -14.74 -2.48
N VAL A 98 -32.44 -13.64 -1.93
CA VAL A 98 -31.66 -12.40 -1.76
C VAL A 98 -30.44 -12.65 -0.88
N ARG A 99 -30.59 -13.41 0.21
CA ARG A 99 -29.47 -13.83 1.08
C ARG A 99 -28.39 -14.56 0.27
N ASN A 100 -28.80 -15.54 -0.53
CA ASN A 100 -27.86 -16.32 -1.36
C ASN A 100 -27.20 -15.47 -2.44
N ASP A 101 -27.95 -14.59 -3.10
CA ASP A 101 -27.43 -13.69 -4.13
C ASP A 101 -26.39 -12.72 -3.54
N ILE A 102 -26.65 -12.16 -2.36
CA ILE A 102 -25.68 -11.30 -1.66
C ILE A 102 -24.43 -12.09 -1.27
N GLN A 103 -24.57 -13.30 -0.71
CA GLN A 103 -23.41 -14.12 -0.36
C GLN A 103 -22.57 -14.50 -1.59
N ASN A 104 -23.22 -14.81 -2.71
CA ASN A 104 -22.53 -15.09 -3.96
C ASN A 104 -21.82 -13.84 -4.49
N PHE A 105 -22.46 -12.68 -4.42
CA PHE A 105 -21.84 -11.40 -4.79
C PHE A 105 -20.60 -11.12 -3.94
N LEU A 106 -20.70 -11.24 -2.61
CA LEU A 106 -19.58 -11.03 -1.68
C LEU A 106 -18.39 -11.99 -1.95
N LYS A 107 -18.68 -13.24 -2.31
CA LYS A 107 -17.67 -14.24 -2.72
C LYS A 107 -17.03 -13.86 -4.05
N ASN A 108 -17.82 -13.51 -5.06
CA ASN A 108 -17.35 -13.16 -6.40
C ASN A 108 -16.45 -11.91 -6.37
N GLU A 109 -16.85 -10.91 -5.59
CA GLU A 109 -16.09 -9.66 -5.40
C GLU A 109 -14.89 -9.79 -4.46
N ARG A 110 -14.64 -11.00 -3.93
CA ARG A 110 -13.55 -11.33 -3.01
C ARG A 110 -13.50 -10.36 -1.82
N VAL A 111 -14.66 -10.02 -1.27
CA VAL A 111 -14.77 -9.03 -0.18
C VAL A 111 -14.03 -9.50 1.06
N ASN A 112 -14.06 -10.82 1.36
CA ASN A 112 -13.30 -11.39 2.47
C ASN A 112 -11.79 -11.11 2.34
N GLU A 113 -11.21 -11.27 1.14
CA GLU A 113 -9.78 -10.99 0.91
C GLU A 113 -9.45 -9.50 1.09
N LYS A 114 -10.34 -8.62 0.61
CA LYS A 114 -10.18 -7.16 0.78
C LYS A 114 -10.25 -6.77 2.26
N LEU A 115 -11.19 -7.36 3.01
CA LEU A 115 -11.33 -7.11 4.45
C LEU A 115 -10.17 -7.69 5.27
N LEU A 116 -9.65 -8.86 4.90
CA LEU A 116 -8.44 -9.42 5.53
C LEU A 116 -7.25 -8.48 5.38
N LYS A 117 -7.06 -7.86 4.20
CA LYS A 117 -6.00 -6.87 3.99
C LYS A 117 -6.18 -5.65 4.88
N ILE A 118 -7.42 -5.20 5.08
CA ILE A 118 -7.70 -4.07 5.97
C ILE A 118 -7.41 -4.44 7.42
N GLU A 119 -7.79 -5.65 7.86
CA GLU A 119 -7.45 -6.14 9.21
C GLU A 119 -5.95 -6.24 9.43
N ASP A 120 -5.20 -6.76 8.46
CA ASP A 120 -3.74 -6.84 8.52
C ASP A 120 -3.08 -5.45 8.60
N ILE A 121 -3.59 -4.48 7.84
CA ILE A 121 -3.14 -3.08 7.92
C ILE A 121 -3.40 -2.54 9.33
N ILE A 122 -4.62 -2.67 9.86
CA ILE A 122 -4.97 -2.17 11.20
C ILE A 122 -4.08 -2.82 12.26
N ASP A 123 -3.94 -4.15 12.25
CA ASP A 123 -3.10 -4.88 13.20
C ASP A 123 -1.61 -4.47 13.11
N THR A 124 -1.15 -4.04 11.93
CA THR A 124 0.21 -3.52 11.74
C THR A 124 0.35 -2.14 12.36
N TYR A 125 -0.59 -1.23 12.10
CA TYR A 125 -0.58 0.11 12.68
C TYR A 125 -0.70 0.07 14.21
N ASP A 126 -1.58 -0.77 14.77
CA ASP A 126 -1.74 -0.90 16.22
C ASP A 126 -0.43 -1.38 16.88
N LYS A 127 0.32 -2.28 16.22
CA LYS A 127 1.63 -2.75 16.71
C LYS A 127 2.70 -1.67 16.61
N GLU A 128 2.74 -0.93 15.51
CA GLU A 128 3.69 0.18 15.34
C GLU A 128 3.45 1.28 16.36
N GLU A 129 2.19 1.65 16.61
CA GLU A 129 1.80 2.63 17.62
C GLU A 129 2.19 2.15 19.03
N GLN A 130 1.93 0.88 19.35
CA GLN A 130 2.34 0.29 20.62
C GLN A 130 3.87 0.31 20.80
N GLN A 131 4.63 -0.05 19.77
CA GLN A 131 6.09 0.01 19.81
C GLN A 131 6.61 1.44 19.99
N HIS A 132 5.99 2.41 19.31
CA HIS A 132 6.34 3.82 19.47
C HIS A 132 6.05 4.31 20.89
N ALA A 133 4.88 3.98 21.45
CA ALA A 133 4.52 4.34 22.82
C ALA A 133 5.48 3.72 23.86
N GLU A 134 5.85 2.45 23.68
CA GLU A 134 6.83 1.77 24.53
C GLU A 134 8.22 2.40 24.43
N ALA A 135 8.66 2.77 23.22
CA ALA A 135 9.93 3.46 22.99
C ALA A 135 9.93 4.86 23.62
N GLU A 136 8.86 5.64 23.46
CA GLU A 136 8.75 6.97 24.07
C GLU A 136 8.74 6.92 25.60
N GLU A 137 8.05 5.95 26.21
CA GLU A 137 8.05 5.79 27.66
C GLU A 137 9.43 5.33 28.17
N SER A 138 10.10 4.43 27.44
CA SER A 138 11.48 4.04 27.73
C SER A 138 12.44 5.23 27.65
N ASP A 139 12.32 6.08 26.61
CA ASP A 139 13.14 7.28 26.45
C ASP A 139 12.87 8.30 27.56
N ARG A 140 11.60 8.49 27.91
CA ARG A 140 11.20 9.36 29.03
C ARG A 140 11.78 8.86 30.35
N GLN A 141 11.72 7.56 30.61
CA GLN A 141 12.24 6.98 31.84
C GLN A 141 13.78 7.05 31.89
N SER A 142 14.45 6.73 30.78
CA SER A 142 15.90 6.87 30.63
C SER A 142 16.37 8.31 30.85
N ALA A 143 15.66 9.29 30.28
CA ALA A 143 15.95 10.70 30.50
C ALA A 143 15.78 11.12 31.96
N ARG A 144 14.74 10.62 32.64
CA ARG A 144 14.53 10.85 34.09
C ARG A 144 15.66 10.25 34.92
N ASP A 145 16.05 9.02 34.63
CA ASP A 145 17.11 8.31 35.35
C ASP A 145 18.47 8.99 35.15
N ALA A 146 18.78 9.39 33.91
CA ALA A 146 19.99 10.14 33.59
C ALA A 146 20.04 11.50 34.30
N ALA A 147 18.91 12.23 34.35
CA ALA A 147 18.81 13.48 35.07
C ALA A 147 19.04 13.27 36.58
N GLY A 148 18.45 12.21 37.17
CA GLY A 148 18.61 11.87 38.58
C GLY A 148 20.03 11.42 38.97
N GLN A 149 20.75 10.78 38.06
CA GLN A 149 22.12 10.27 38.31
C GLN A 149 23.22 11.27 37.95
N SER A 150 22.94 12.29 37.15
CA SER A 150 23.94 13.30 36.78
C SER A 150 24.22 14.26 37.94
N LYS A 151 25.11 13.87 38.86
CA LYS A 151 25.77 14.83 39.75
C LYS A 151 26.78 15.59 38.91
N LEU A 152 26.40 16.77 38.46
CA LEU A 152 27.29 17.65 37.73
C LEU A 152 28.49 18.03 38.62
N PRO A 153 29.69 18.18 38.03
CA PRO A 153 30.85 18.71 38.74
C PRO A 153 30.52 20.05 39.40
N ILE A 154 31.10 20.32 40.57
CA ILE A 154 30.85 21.56 41.31
C ILE A 154 31.19 22.77 40.42
N GLY A 155 30.21 23.64 40.22
CA GLY A 155 30.35 24.85 39.39
C GLY A 155 29.94 24.69 37.92
N VAL A 156 29.53 23.50 37.48
CA VAL A 156 28.98 23.28 36.14
C VAL A 156 27.46 23.22 36.22
N THR A 157 26.78 24.13 35.53
CA THR A 157 25.33 24.12 35.42
C THR A 157 24.89 23.27 34.22
N PRO A 158 23.65 22.75 34.20
CA PRO A 158 23.10 22.07 33.02
C PRO A 158 23.16 22.94 31.75
N ASP A 159 22.98 24.26 31.89
CA ASP A 159 23.09 25.21 30.79
C ASP A 159 24.50 25.24 30.19
N ASP A 160 25.55 25.13 31.00
CA ASP A 160 26.94 25.07 30.51
C ASP A 160 27.18 23.84 29.63
N ILE A 161 26.56 22.71 29.98
CA ILE A 161 26.64 21.47 29.20
C ILE A 161 25.88 21.62 27.89
N LEU A 162 24.69 22.22 27.92
CA LEU A 162 23.92 22.51 26.71
C LEU A 162 24.69 23.47 25.78
N ILE A 163 25.31 24.52 26.33
CA ILE A 163 26.14 25.45 25.58
C ILE A 163 27.33 24.71 24.95
N TYR A 164 28.04 23.87 25.70
CA TYR A 164 29.16 23.11 25.18
C TYR A 164 28.74 22.11 24.08
N ASN A 165 27.65 21.36 24.27
CA ASN A 165 27.13 20.46 23.26
C ASN A 165 26.68 21.23 22.00
N SER A 166 26.01 22.36 22.16
CA SER A 166 25.62 23.21 21.04
C SER A 166 26.86 23.70 20.27
N TYR A 167 27.92 24.06 20.98
CA TYR A 167 29.20 24.43 20.38
C TYR A 167 29.82 23.27 19.60
N GLN A 168 29.83 22.05 20.15
CA GLN A 168 30.34 20.86 19.46
C GLN A 168 29.55 20.55 18.19
N ILE A 169 28.22 20.67 18.23
CA ILE A 169 27.35 20.50 17.04
C ILE A 169 27.69 21.56 16.00
N LYS A 170 27.76 22.84 16.39
CA LYS A 170 28.14 23.95 15.50
C LYS A 170 29.53 23.75 14.90
N LEU A 171 30.48 23.21 15.67
CA LEU A 171 31.82 22.92 15.21
C LEU A 171 31.84 21.81 14.14
N LYS A 172 31.03 20.75 14.32
CA LYS A 172 30.85 19.70 13.31
C LYS A 172 30.22 20.27 12.02
N GLN A 173 29.17 21.07 12.16
CA GLN A 173 28.52 21.73 11.01
C GLN A 173 29.49 22.66 10.27
N LYS A 174 30.27 23.47 11.00
CA LYS A 174 31.32 24.31 10.41
C LYS A 174 32.32 23.48 9.61
N LYS A 175 32.78 22.33 10.14
CA LYS A 175 33.70 21.43 9.42
C LYS A 175 33.07 20.85 8.15
N GLN A 176 31.80 20.44 8.21
CA GLN A 176 31.06 19.95 7.04
C GLN A 176 30.93 21.03 5.97
N LEU A 177 30.54 22.25 6.35
CA LEU A 177 30.41 23.38 5.42
C LEU A 177 31.77 23.74 4.78
N LEU A 178 32.86 23.74 5.55
CA LEU A 178 34.20 23.96 5.00
C LEU A 178 34.60 22.87 4.00
N ALA A 179 34.25 21.62 4.26
CA ALA A 179 34.50 20.52 3.32
C ALA A 179 33.68 20.68 2.03
N GLN A 180 32.42 21.12 2.14
CA GLN A 180 31.58 21.40 0.97
C GLN A 180 32.12 22.57 0.15
N ILE A 181 32.55 23.66 0.80
CA ILE A 181 33.17 24.80 0.12
C ILE A 181 34.42 24.35 -0.64
N ALA A 182 35.32 23.59 0.00
CA ALA A 182 36.51 23.07 -0.65
C ALA A 182 36.19 22.17 -1.87
N SER A 183 35.13 21.35 -1.78
CA SER A 183 34.65 20.53 -2.91
C SER A 183 34.17 21.39 -4.08
N VAL A 184 33.35 22.41 -3.80
CA VAL A 184 32.81 23.32 -4.83
C VAL A 184 33.93 24.16 -5.47
N GLU A 185 34.91 24.61 -4.69
CA GLU A 185 36.08 25.32 -5.22
C GLU A 185 36.90 24.42 -6.17
N ALA A 186 37.10 23.15 -5.82
CA ALA A 186 37.78 22.19 -6.70
C ALA A 186 37.00 21.94 -7.99
N GLU A 187 35.68 21.78 -7.92
CA GLU A 187 34.82 21.64 -9.09
C GLU A 187 34.88 22.88 -9.99
N LYS A 188 34.82 24.07 -9.40
CA LYS A 188 34.96 25.33 -10.12
C LYS A 188 36.29 25.39 -10.87
N GLU A 189 37.40 25.02 -10.24
CA GLU A 189 38.70 25.03 -10.89
C GLU A 189 38.74 24.06 -12.09
N VAL A 190 38.12 22.89 -11.98
CA VAL A 190 38.00 21.93 -13.09
C VAL A 190 37.19 22.53 -14.24
N ILE A 191 36.05 23.18 -13.95
CA ILE A 191 35.21 23.82 -14.95
C ILE A 191 35.96 24.98 -15.64
N GLU A 192 36.67 25.82 -14.89
CA GLU A 192 37.48 26.90 -15.44
C GLU A 192 38.56 26.36 -16.39
N ARG A 193 39.25 25.28 -16.02
CA ARG A 193 40.19 24.60 -16.92
C ARG A 193 39.52 24.07 -18.18
N GLN A 194 38.29 23.56 -18.11
CA GLN A 194 37.54 23.08 -19.27
C GLN A 194 37.11 24.24 -20.19
N ILE A 195 36.64 25.34 -19.61
CA ILE A 195 36.29 26.56 -20.35
C ILE A 195 37.52 27.08 -21.09
N GLU A 196 38.68 27.14 -20.44
CA GLU A 196 39.92 27.62 -21.04
C GLU A 196 40.38 26.69 -22.19
N LYS A 197 40.28 25.36 -22.01
CA LYS A 197 40.54 24.41 -23.10
C LYS A 197 39.59 24.61 -24.28
N GLY A 198 38.29 24.77 -24.01
CA GLY A 198 37.27 25.03 -25.04
C GLY A 198 37.54 26.34 -25.79
N ARG A 199 37.88 27.41 -25.07
CA ARG A 199 38.22 28.72 -25.64
C ARG A 199 39.43 28.62 -26.58
N ASN A 200 40.49 27.94 -26.15
CA ASN A 200 41.69 27.74 -26.98
C ASN A 200 41.40 26.87 -28.22
N ALA A 201 40.53 25.86 -28.12
CA ALA A 201 40.11 25.06 -29.26
C ALA A 201 39.30 25.89 -30.28
N ILE A 202 38.39 26.75 -29.81
CA ILE A 202 37.63 27.66 -30.67
C ILE A 202 38.56 28.64 -31.38
N LEU A 203 39.51 29.25 -30.66
CA LEU A 203 40.48 30.18 -31.25
C LEU A 203 41.26 29.51 -32.39
N LYS A 204 41.81 28.32 -32.16
CA LYS A 204 42.51 27.55 -33.21
C LYS A 204 41.61 27.23 -34.40
N ALA A 205 40.38 26.78 -34.16
CA ALA A 205 39.42 26.49 -35.23
C ALA A 205 39.07 27.75 -36.04
N THR A 206 38.92 28.91 -35.38
CA THR A 206 38.69 30.17 -36.07
C THR A 206 39.90 30.60 -36.90
N GLU A 207 41.12 30.44 -36.40
CA GLU A 207 42.35 30.69 -37.16
C GLU A 207 42.42 29.79 -38.41
N GLU A 208 42.19 28.48 -38.26
CA GLU A 208 42.15 27.53 -39.39
C GLU A 208 41.08 27.89 -40.43
N VAL A 209 39.88 28.31 -39.99
CA VAL A 209 38.81 28.75 -40.90
C VAL A 209 39.21 30.03 -41.63
N THR A 210 39.82 30.99 -40.95
CA THR A 210 40.31 32.23 -41.60
C THR A 210 41.43 31.93 -42.59
N GLU A 211 42.34 31.01 -42.28
CA GLU A 211 43.40 30.59 -43.19
C GLU A 211 42.83 29.91 -44.44
N LYS A 212 41.90 28.95 -44.26
CA LYS A 212 41.20 28.30 -45.38
C LYS A 212 40.41 29.31 -46.21
N SER A 213 39.74 30.28 -45.58
CA SER A 213 39.03 31.35 -46.27
C SER A 213 39.97 32.21 -47.13
N ASN A 214 41.13 32.60 -46.58
CA ASN A 214 42.15 33.33 -47.31
C ASN A 214 42.72 32.52 -48.50
N ASN A 215 42.95 31.22 -48.31
CA ASN A 215 43.41 30.33 -49.37
C ASN A 215 42.36 30.17 -50.48
N ILE A 216 41.08 30.02 -50.13
CA ILE A 216 39.97 30.01 -51.09
C ILE A 216 39.93 31.32 -51.87
N GLY A 217 40.02 32.47 -51.18
CA GLY A 217 40.09 33.78 -51.83
C GLY A 217 41.22 33.86 -52.87
N ARG A 218 42.44 33.47 -52.50
CA ARG A 218 43.58 33.41 -53.43
C ARG A 218 43.33 32.48 -54.62
N THR A 219 42.75 31.29 -54.41
CA THR A 219 42.44 30.38 -55.52
C THR A 219 41.35 30.91 -56.43
N ALA A 220 40.34 31.60 -55.89
CA ALA A 220 39.28 32.23 -56.67
C ALA A 220 39.84 33.35 -57.55
N ASP A 221 40.76 34.17 -57.01
CA ASP A 221 41.47 35.19 -57.76
C ASP A 221 42.23 34.56 -58.94
N ILE A 222 43.03 33.50 -58.69
CA ILE A 222 43.77 32.78 -59.75
C ILE A 222 42.83 32.27 -60.86
N CYS A 223 41.71 31.65 -60.51
CA CYS A 223 40.73 31.15 -61.48
C CYS A 223 39.99 32.27 -62.24
N SER A 224 39.82 33.44 -61.64
CA SER A 224 39.22 34.61 -62.30
C SER A 224 40.18 35.22 -63.34
N PHE A 225 41.49 35.23 -63.07
CA PHE A 225 42.51 35.69 -64.02
C PHE A 225 42.67 34.75 -65.22
N SER A 226 42.52 33.44 -65.04
CA SER A 226 42.63 32.47 -66.15
C SER A 226 41.45 32.50 -67.13
N ARG A 227 40.38 33.23 -66.82
CA ARG A 227 39.17 33.35 -67.66
C ARG A 227 39.14 34.63 -68.50
N ALA A 228 40.05 35.56 -68.24
CA ALA A 228 40.19 36.86 -68.91
C ALA A 228 41.38 36.90 -69.90
N SER A 229 42.09 35.78 -70.08
CA SER A 229 43.14 35.57 -71.08
C SER A 229 42.65 34.61 -72.16
#